data_AF-A0A2W5FS44-F1
#
_entry.id   AF-A0A2W5FS44-F1
#
_cell.length_a   1.000
_cell.length_b   1.000
_cell.length_c   1.000
_cell.angle_alpha   90.00
_cell.angle_beta   90.00
_cell.angle_gamma   90.00
#
_symmetry.space_group_name_H-M   'P 1'
#
loop_
_entity.id
_entity.type
_entity.pdbx_description
1 polymer ?
#
loop_
_entity_poly.entity_id
_entity_poly.type
_entity_poly.pdbx_seq_one_letter_code
_entity_poly.pdbx_strand_id
1 'polypeptide(L)' 'MDETLLNKARLSDRIIYAIKLAIEQKDVKIADMLVGALEQAMTRNTGGGEFVERREYPVEFEKELDKLREIKKKS' A
#
# COMPACT_ATOMS: atom_id res chain seq x y z
N MET A 1 5.85 14.56 -9.32
CA MET A 1 4.47 14.58 -8.79
C MET A 1 4.56 15.28 -7.45
N ASP A 2 3.74 16.29 -7.21
CA ASP A 2 3.79 17.08 -5.96
C ASP A 2 3.31 16.21 -4.79
N GLU A 3 4.21 15.80 -3.90
CA GLU A 3 3.92 14.92 -2.76
C GLU A 3 2.90 15.53 -1.78
N THR A 4 2.61 16.82 -1.92
CA THR A 4 1.62 17.54 -1.13
C THR A 4 0.16 17.22 -1.48
N LEU A 5 -0.10 16.54 -2.61
CA LEU A 5 -1.42 16.07 -3.05
C LEU A 5 -1.81 14.69 -2.52
N LEU A 6 -1.03 14.08 -1.63
CA LEU A 6 -1.53 12.96 -0.84
C LEU A 6 -2.78 13.43 -0.10
N ASN A 7 -3.93 12.84 -0.41
CA ASN A 7 -5.19 13.16 0.23
C ASN A 7 -5.04 12.81 1.72
N LYS A 8 -4.65 13.80 2.55
CA LYS A 8 -4.17 13.59 3.93
C LYS A 8 -5.21 12.90 4.83
N ALA A 9 -6.47 12.83 4.38
CA ALA A 9 -7.59 12.17 5.03
C ALA A 9 -7.62 10.64 4.87
N ARG A 10 -6.90 10.06 3.90
CA ARG A 10 -7.00 8.62 3.58
C ARG A 10 -5.88 7.81 4.21
N LEU A 11 -6.26 6.82 5.03
CA LEU A 11 -5.33 5.89 5.67
C LEU A 11 -4.56 5.05 4.64
N SER A 12 -5.20 4.61 3.56
CA SER A 12 -4.57 3.86 2.47
C SER A 12 -3.39 4.61 1.86
N ASP A 13 -3.56 5.91 1.61
CA ASP A 13 -2.54 6.72 0.93
C ASP A 13 -1.30 6.89 1.82
N ARG A 14 -1.51 7.01 3.14
CA ARG A 14 -0.42 7.03 4.12
C ARG A 14 0.32 5.71 4.21
N ILE A 15 -0.41 4.59 4.16
CA ILE A 15 0.20 3.26 4.15
C ILE A 15 1.00 3.05 2.87
N ILE A 16 0.47 3.46 1.71
CA ILE A 16 1.19 3.41 0.42
C ILE A 16 2.49 4.22 0.47
N TYR A 17 2.46 5.44 1.02
CA TYR A 17 3.68 6.24 1.20
C TYR A 17 4.70 5.53 2.11
N ALA A 18 4.25 4.96 3.23
CA ALA A 18 5.11 4.22 4.13
C ALA A 18 5.71 2.96 3.47
N ILE A 19 4.95 2.25 2.63
CA ILE A 19 5.45 1.10 1.86
C ILE A 19 6.58 1.52 0.93
N LYS A 20 6.41 2.63 0.19
CA LYS A 20 7.45 3.16 -0.71
C LYS A 20 8.74 3.47 0.05
N LEU A 21 8.62 4.14 1.20
CA LEU A 21 9.77 4.46 2.04
C LEU A 21 10.47 3.21 2.59
N ALA A 22 9.70 2.21 3.05
CA ALA A 22 10.26 0.96 3.54
C ALA A 22 11.00 0.17 2.44
N ILE A 23 10.47 0.16 1.21
CA ILE A 23 11.13 -0.44 0.04
C ILE A 23 12.44 0.29 -0.28
N GLU A 24 12.42 1.63 -0.29
CA GLU A 24 13.63 2.45 -0.54
C GLU A 24 14.72 2.17 0.51
N GLN A 25 14.32 2.04 1.78
CA GLN A 25 15.21 1.70 2.89
C GLN A 25 15.62 0.22 2.92
N LYS A 26 15.08 -0.60 2.01
CA LYS A 26 15.28 -2.06 1.96
C LYS A 26 14.82 -2.78 3.25
N ASP A 27 13.90 -2.19 4.01
CA ASP A 27 13.28 -2.86 5.16
C ASP A 27 12.11 -3.72 4.68
N VAL A 28 12.46 -4.91 4.21
CA VAL A 28 11.51 -5.88 3.64
C VAL A 28 10.46 -6.31 4.66
N LYS A 29 10.86 -6.46 5.94
CA LYS A 29 9.95 -6.93 7.00
C LYS A 29 8.87 -5.88 7.28
N ILE A 30 9.24 -4.61 7.36
CA ILE A 30 8.29 -3.52 7.56
C ILE A 30 7.41 -3.34 6.32
N ALA A 31 7.99 -3.40 5.12
CA ALA A 31 7.22 -3.33 3.88
C ALA A 31 6.13 -4.41 3.81
N ASP A 32 6.44 -5.65 4.18
CA ASP A 32 5.49 -6.78 4.19
C ASP A 32 4.32 -6.56 5.18
N MET A 33 4.63 -6.08 6.40
CA MET A 33 3.61 -5.75 7.40
C MET A 33 2.68 -4.63 6.92
N LEU A 34 3.24 -3.62 6.24
CA LEU A 34 2.47 -2.50 5.71
C LEU A 34 1.57 -2.91 4.54
N VAL A 35 1.99 -3.87 3.71
CA VAL A 35 1.13 -4.44 2.67
C VAL A 35 -0.10 -5.09 3.29
N GLY A 36 0.06 -5.91 4.33
CA GLY A 36 -1.08 -6.48 5.06
C GLY A 36 -1.98 -5.42 5.70
N ALA A 37 -1.40 -4.34 6.23
CA ALA A 37 -2.17 -3.22 6.76
C ALA A 37 -2.95 -2.47 5.66
N LEU A 38 -2.41 -2.35 4.45
CA LEU A 38 -3.07 -1.73 3.30
C LEU A 38 -4.31 -2.52 2.87
N GLU A 39 -4.19 -3.85 2.80
CA GLU A 39 -5.31 -4.74 2.49
C GLU A 39 -6.46 -4.52 3.49
N GLN A 40 -6.15 -4.45 4.79
CA GLN A 40 -7.14 -4.18 5.84
C GLN A 40 -7.75 -2.77 5.75
N ALA A 41 -6.94 -1.77 5.39
CA ALA A 41 -7.40 -0.40 5.22
C ALA A 41 -8.31 -0.23 3.99
N MET A 42 -8.11 -1.06 2.97
CA MET A 42 -8.97 -1.12 1.79
C MET A 42 -10.26 -1.92 2.02
N THR A 43 -10.30 -2.81 3.00
CA THR A 43 -11.47 -3.65 3.31
C THR A 43 -12.38 -3.08 4.41
N ARG A 44 -12.21 -1.82 4.84
CA ARG A 44 -12.93 -1.29 6.02
C ARG A 44 -14.27 -0.60 5.69
N ASN A 45 -15.35 -1.25 6.11
CA ASN A 45 -16.72 -0.74 6.38
C ASN A 45 -17.48 -0.03 5.24
N THR A 46 -18.14 -0.81 4.38
CA THR A 46 -19.50 -0.45 3.94
C THR A 46 -20.48 -1.10 4.90
N GLY A 47 -21.28 -0.28 5.58
CA GLY A 47 -22.37 -0.78 6.42
C GLY A 47 -23.31 -1.68 5.63
N GLY A 48 -23.53 -2.90 6.13
CA GLY A 48 -24.59 -3.80 5.66
C GLY A 48 -24.18 -4.80 4.58
N GLY A 49 -24.13 -6.07 4.96
CA GLY A 49 -24.39 -7.20 4.07
C GLY A 49 -23.25 -7.61 3.14
N GLU A 50 -23.08 -6.96 2.00
CA GLU A 50 -22.39 -7.58 0.85
C GLU A 50 -21.81 -6.54 -0.12
N PHE A 51 -21.09 -5.52 0.37
CA PHE A 51 -20.37 -4.62 -0.53
C PHE A 51 -18.86 -4.67 -0.24
N VAL A 52 -18.11 -5.07 -1.26
CA VAL A 52 -16.64 -5.01 -1.28
C VAL A 52 -16.28 -4.11 -2.45
N GLU A 53 -16.02 -2.84 -2.19
CA GLU A 53 -15.48 -1.94 -3.20
C GLU A 53 -14.00 -2.32 -3.43
N ARG A 54 -13.74 -3.14 -4.46
CA ARG A 54 -12.35 -3.39 -4.88
C ARG A 54 -11.83 -2.12 -5.54
N ARG A 55 -11.06 -1.35 -4.78
CA ARG A 55 -10.36 -0.19 -5.32
C ARG A 55 -9.14 -0.66 -6.10
N GLU A 56 -9.07 -0.27 -7.36
CA GLU A 56 -7.88 -0.48 -8.17
C GLU A 56 -6.74 0.39 -7.64
N TYR A 57 -5.54 -0.20 -7.57
CA TYR A 57 -4.34 0.54 -7.21
C TYR A 57 -3.93 1.46 -8.36
N PRO A 58 -3.34 2.64 -8.06
CA PRO A 58 -2.59 3.36 -9.06
C PRO A 58 -1.50 2.45 -9.66
N VAL A 59 -1.31 2.49 -10.98
CA VAL A 59 -0.32 1.65 -11.70
C VAL A 59 1.08 1.81 -11.13
N GLU A 60 1.42 2.99 -10.60
CA GLU A 60 2.69 3.26 -9.95
C GLU A 60 2.88 2.45 -8.67
N PHE A 61 1.82 2.12 -7.95
CA PHE A 61 1.91 1.32 -6.73
C PHE A 61 2.16 -0.15 -7.05
N GLU A 62 1.55 -0.69 -8.10
CA GLU A 62 1.82 -2.07 -8.55
C GLU A 62 3.31 -2.27 -8.86
N LYS A 63 3.94 -1.28 -9.52
CA LYS A 63 5.39 -1.30 -9.79
C LYS A 63 6.24 -1.35 -8.52
N GLU A 64 5.83 -0.69 -7.45
CA GLU A 64 6.55 -0.74 -6.17
C GLU A 64 6.38 -2.09 -5.48
N LEU A 65 5.20 -2.70 -5.55
CA LEU A 65 4.98 -4.06 -5.05
C LEU A 65 5.82 -5.09 -5.82
N ASP A 66 5.98 -4.93 -7.13
CA ASP A 66 6.85 -5.77 -7.92
C ASP A 66 8.33 -5.62 -7.51
N LYS A 67 8.80 -4.40 -7.22
CA LYS A 67 10.14 -4.21 -6.63
C LYS A 67 10.29 -4.95 -5.30
N LEU A 68 9.28 -4.87 -4.42
CA LEU A 68 9.30 -5.61 -3.14
C LEU A 68 9.42 -7.12 -3.38
N ARG A 69 8.67 -7.67 -4.33
CA ARG A 69 8.75 -9.09 -4.72
C ARG A 69 10.15 -9.47 -5.21
N GLU A 70 10.77 -8.63 -6.03
CA GLU A 70 12.13 -8.87 -6.53
C GLU A 70 13.18 -8.79 -5.43
N ILE A 71 13.04 -7.88 -4.46
CA ILE A 71 13.93 -7.82 -3.28
C ILE A 71 13.78 -9.09 -2.44
N LYS A 72 12.53 -9.55 -2.20
CA LYS A 72 12.24 -10.78 -1.45
C LYS A 72 12.85 -12.03 -2.10
N LYS A 73 12.92 -12.10 -3.44
CA LYS A 73 13.57 -13.23 -4.15
C LYS A 73 15.09 -13.27 -4.00
N LYS A 74 15.71 -12.13 -3.70
CA LYS A 74 17.18 -11.98 -3.60
C LYS A 74 17.69 -12.08 -2.15
N SER A 75 16.79 -12.17 -1.18
CA SER A 75 17.08 -12.29 0.26
C SER A 75 16.91 -13.73 0.70
#